data_AF-A0A0D8XK48-F1
#
_entry.id   AF-A0A0D8XK48-F1
#
_cell.length_a   1.000
_cell.length_b   1.000
_cell.length_c   1.000
_cell.angle_alpha   90.00
_cell.angle_beta   90.00
_cell.angle_gamma   90.00
#
_symmetry.space_group_name_H-M   'P 1'
#
loop_
_entity.id
_entity.type
_entity.pdbx_description
1 polymer ?
#
loop_
_entity_poly.entity_id
_entity_poly.type
_entity_poly.pdbx_seq_one_letter_code
_entity_poly.pdbx_strand_id
1 'polypeptide(L)'
;MDYQLGKCTIDCQHGGFIQDNCSCKCAYGFSGKRCELLAKAKPFTDRSCGVINVQDDGMVSLSTFPQSRAKATFCQWLLESSDPWAVIEVDIKELGLDGEEVRPGSHCNDFLTAFGEHEQIGPIPCDGSRNVTKLRSAANWILLELRSDPYSNAKVTGPLFSYSVKRMQPVHRRHIIDLS
;
A
#
# COMPACT_ATOMS: atom_id res chain seq x y z
N MET A 1 7.99 45.40 7.98
CA MET A 1 8.84 44.23 8.33
C MET A 1 8.19 43.02 7.72
N ASP A 2 8.62 42.64 6.52
CA ASP A 2 8.17 41.41 5.86
C ASP A 2 8.78 40.21 6.58
N TYR A 3 7.93 39.39 7.23
CA TYR A 3 8.33 38.04 7.61
C TYR A 3 8.36 37.21 6.34
N GLN A 4 9.55 37.02 5.76
CA GLN A 4 9.78 35.88 4.87
C GLN A 4 9.67 34.61 5.73
N LEU A 5 8.46 34.05 5.82
CA LEU A 5 8.27 32.68 6.27
C LEU A 5 8.98 31.81 5.23
N GLY A 6 10.22 31.40 5.54
CA GLY A 6 11.04 30.58 4.65
C GLY A 6 10.26 29.34 4.26
N LYS A 7 9.91 29.19 2.98
CA LYS A 7 9.25 27.99 2.48
C LYS A 7 10.18 26.81 2.74
N CYS A 8 9.74 25.86 3.56
CA CYS A 8 10.43 24.60 3.72
C CYS A 8 10.62 23.95 2.34
N THR A 9 11.84 23.49 2.03
CA THR A 9 12.18 22.90 0.73
C THR A 9 12.13 21.36 0.74
N ILE A 10 11.86 20.76 1.90
CA ILE A 10 11.73 19.31 2.04
C ILE A 10 10.39 18.86 1.45
N ASP A 11 10.42 17.70 0.80
CA ASP A 11 9.24 17.04 0.27
C ASP A 11 9.06 15.69 0.99
N CYS A 12 7.88 15.51 1.59
CA CYS A 12 7.54 14.35 2.41
C CYS A 12 6.85 13.29 1.54
N GLN A 13 7.38 12.07 1.57
CA GLN A 13 6.86 10.94 0.80
C GLN A 13 5.72 10.23 1.55
N HIS A 14 5.03 9.36 0.81
CA HIS A 14 4.10 8.38 1.37
C HIS A 14 3.01 8.97 2.27
N GLY A 15 2.43 10.10 1.87
CA GLY A 15 1.37 10.79 2.62
C GLY A 15 1.86 11.51 3.88
N GLY A 16 3.17 11.68 4.05
CA GLY A 16 3.74 12.53 5.09
C GLY A 16 3.47 14.01 4.81
N PHE A 17 3.46 14.83 5.87
CA PHE A 17 3.27 16.28 5.75
C PHE A 17 4.33 17.08 6.50
N ILE A 18 4.63 18.27 5.99
CA ILE A 18 5.62 19.19 6.55
C ILE A 18 5.07 19.83 7.82
N GLN A 19 5.87 19.85 8.88
CA GLN A 19 5.60 20.56 10.13
C GLN A 19 6.26 21.94 10.15
N ASP A 20 5.88 22.78 11.11
CA ASP A 20 6.41 24.15 11.27
C ASP A 20 7.93 24.23 11.42
N ASN A 21 8.56 23.16 11.91
CA ASN A 21 10.02 23.04 12.04
C ASN A 21 10.72 22.52 10.77
N CYS A 22 10.03 22.50 9.62
CA CYS A 22 10.50 21.94 8.36
C CYS A 22 10.94 20.46 8.44
N SER A 23 10.31 19.67 9.31
CA SER A 23 10.46 18.20 9.34
C SER A 23 9.19 17.50 8.86
N CYS A 24 9.32 16.25 8.41
CA CYS A 24 8.17 15.46 7.98
C CYS A 24 7.56 14.70 9.16
N LYS A 25 6.23 14.81 9.31
CA LYS A 25 5.44 13.88 10.11
C LYS A 25 4.92 12.78 9.20
N CYS A 26 5.32 11.54 9.47
CA CYS A 26 5.01 10.39 8.62
C CYS A 26 3.63 9.78 8.91
N ALA A 27 2.99 9.29 7.84
CA ALA A 27 1.79 8.48 7.92
C ALA A 27 2.08 7.10 8.53
N TYR A 28 1.01 6.34 8.84
CA TYR A 28 1.13 4.97 9.34
C TYR A 28 1.96 4.12 8.38
N GLY A 29 2.82 3.25 8.93
CA GLY A 29 3.68 2.37 8.15
C GLY A 29 5.02 2.98 7.72
N PHE A 30 5.19 4.30 7.81
CA PHE A 30 6.37 5.01 7.30
C PHE A 30 7.20 5.71 8.38
N SER A 31 8.47 5.94 8.06
CA SER A 31 9.49 6.57 8.91
C SER A 31 10.63 7.12 8.05
N GLY A 32 11.63 7.75 8.66
CA GLY A 32 12.74 8.40 7.93
C GLY A 32 12.59 9.91 7.92
N LYS A 33 13.57 10.60 7.33
CA LYS A 33 13.59 12.07 7.33
C LYS A 33 12.51 12.65 6.41
N ARG A 34 12.18 11.91 5.35
CA ARG A 34 11.19 12.22 4.32
C ARG A 34 10.06 11.18 4.28
N CYS A 35 9.93 10.31 5.28
CA CYS A 35 8.96 9.21 5.28
C CYS A 35 9.21 8.15 4.18
N GLU A 36 10.46 8.00 3.76
CA GLU A 36 10.94 7.13 2.70
C GLU A 36 11.14 5.67 3.13
N LEU A 37 11.05 5.36 4.43
CA LEU A 37 11.36 4.04 4.99
C LEU A 37 10.13 3.37 5.59
N LEU A 38 10.00 2.05 5.40
CA LEU A 38 8.99 1.24 6.10
C LEU A 38 9.33 1.11 7.59
N ALA A 39 8.49 1.69 8.45
CA ALA A 39 8.68 1.71 9.91
C ALA A 39 8.63 0.31 10.54
N LYS A 40 7.97 -0.64 9.88
CA LYS A 40 7.77 -2.01 10.34
C LYS A 40 8.61 -3.04 9.58
N ALA A 41 9.70 -2.62 8.95
CA ALA A 41 10.57 -3.55 8.22
C ALA A 41 11.23 -4.63 9.10
N LYS A 42 11.55 -4.30 10.37
CA LYS A 42 12.22 -5.24 11.30
C LYS A 42 11.42 -6.53 11.57
N PRO A 43 10.11 -6.48 11.84
CA PRO A 43 9.31 -7.69 12.08
C PRO A 43 8.89 -8.46 10.81
N PHE A 44 9.38 -8.14 9.62
CA PHE A 44 9.04 -8.92 8.42
C PHE A 44 9.49 -10.37 8.58
N THR A 45 8.60 -11.30 8.24
CA THR A 45 8.86 -12.73 8.37
C THR A 45 8.96 -13.46 7.02
N ASP A 46 8.79 -12.74 5.92
CA ASP A 46 8.95 -13.27 4.56
C ASP A 46 9.87 -12.36 3.74
N ARG A 47 10.68 -12.95 2.85
CA ARG A 47 11.68 -12.24 2.04
C ARG A 47 11.09 -11.42 0.88
N SER A 48 9.81 -11.63 0.53
CA SER A 48 9.11 -10.83 -0.47
C SER A 48 8.66 -9.47 0.08
N CYS A 49 8.66 -9.29 1.40
CA CYS A 49 8.23 -8.06 2.05
C CYS A 49 9.25 -6.93 1.82
N GLY A 50 8.73 -5.71 1.68
CA GLY A 50 9.53 -4.51 1.53
C GLY A 50 9.07 -3.65 0.37
N VAL A 51 10.01 -2.87 -0.15
CA VAL A 51 9.79 -1.94 -1.25
C VAL A 51 9.92 -2.66 -2.58
N ILE A 52 8.93 -2.50 -3.44
CA ILE A 52 8.88 -3.02 -4.80
C ILE A 52 8.72 -1.84 -5.74
N ASN A 53 9.81 -1.53 -6.46
CA ASN A 53 9.81 -0.51 -7.49
C ASN A 53 9.09 -1.05 -8.73
N VAL A 54 7.92 -0.49 -9.05
CA VAL A 54 7.08 -0.91 -10.17
C VAL A 54 7.21 0.05 -11.35
N GLN A 55 7.49 -0.50 -12.54
CA GLN A 55 7.60 0.27 -13.79
C GLN A 55 6.55 -0.15 -14.82
N ASP A 56 6.15 -1.42 -14.76
CA ASP A 56 5.19 -2.09 -15.64
C ASP A 56 4.26 -2.98 -14.79
N ASP A 57 3.29 -3.61 -15.43
CA ASP A 57 2.35 -4.54 -14.78
C ASP A 57 3.07 -5.77 -14.22
N GLY A 58 2.53 -6.34 -13.14
CA GLY A 58 3.15 -7.49 -12.50
C GLY A 58 2.29 -8.15 -11.44
N MET A 59 2.94 -9.00 -10.63
CA MET A 59 2.31 -9.73 -9.54
C MET A 59 3.18 -9.67 -8.29
N VAL A 60 2.54 -9.76 -7.13
CA VAL A 60 3.21 -9.85 -5.84
C VAL A 60 2.47 -10.82 -4.92
N SER A 61 3.23 -11.62 -4.19
CA SER A 61 2.76 -12.59 -3.20
C SER A 61 3.87 -12.89 -2.21
N LEU A 62 3.55 -13.67 -1.17
CA LEU A 62 4.56 -14.22 -0.26
C LEU A 62 5.53 -15.13 -1.02
N SER A 63 6.77 -15.21 -0.54
CA SER A 63 7.81 -16.03 -1.20
C SER A 63 7.55 -17.54 -1.13
N THR A 64 6.61 -17.97 -0.29
CA THR A 64 6.14 -19.36 -0.17
C THR A 64 4.93 -19.67 -1.05
N PHE A 65 4.33 -18.70 -1.72
CA PHE A 65 3.15 -18.95 -2.56
C PHE A 65 3.52 -19.84 -3.77
N PRO A 66 2.69 -20.83 -4.16
CA PRO A 66 1.36 -21.17 -3.67
C PRO A 66 1.34 -22.18 -2.50
N GLN A 67 2.48 -22.49 -1.88
CA GLN A 67 2.52 -23.34 -0.69
C GLN A 67 2.00 -22.58 0.54
N SER A 68 1.67 -23.33 1.59
CA SER A 68 1.22 -22.75 2.86
C SER A 68 2.28 -21.83 3.44
N ARG A 69 1.88 -20.63 3.87
CA ARG A 69 2.74 -19.67 4.57
C ARG A 69 3.03 -20.12 6.01
N ALA A 70 4.00 -19.46 6.65
CA ALA A 70 4.24 -19.62 8.08
C ALA A 70 3.06 -19.09 8.92
N LYS A 71 2.80 -19.69 10.09
CA LYS A 71 1.68 -19.28 10.96
C LYS A 71 1.76 -17.81 11.39
N ALA A 72 2.91 -17.39 11.90
CA ALA A 72 3.21 -16.00 12.23
C ALA A 72 3.83 -15.30 11.00
N THR A 73 2.99 -14.62 10.25
CA THR A 73 3.33 -13.85 9.05
C THR A 73 3.01 -12.38 9.28
N PHE A 74 4.04 -11.54 9.23
CA PHE A 74 3.88 -10.10 9.12
C PHE A 74 4.64 -9.64 7.87
N CYS A 75 3.92 -9.02 6.94
CA CYS A 75 4.47 -8.58 5.67
C CYS A 75 3.87 -7.26 5.23
N GLN A 76 4.72 -6.37 4.73
CA GLN A 76 4.28 -5.18 4.01
C GLN A 76 4.92 -5.17 2.62
N TRP A 77 4.11 -4.96 1.58
CA TRP A 77 4.58 -4.69 0.23
C TRP A 77 4.26 -3.24 -0.10
N LEU A 78 5.29 -2.41 -0.24
CA LEU A 78 5.18 -1.05 -0.76
C LEU A 78 5.42 -1.12 -2.26
N LEU A 79 4.36 -1.06 -3.06
CA LEU A 79 4.50 -0.88 -4.50
C LEU A 79 4.67 0.62 -4.74
N GLU A 80 5.80 1.04 -5.30
CA GLU A 80 6.08 2.44 -5.60
C GLU A 80 6.65 2.63 -7.00
N SER A 81 6.31 3.74 -7.64
CA SER A 81 6.87 4.14 -8.93
C SER A 81 7.63 5.46 -8.79
N SER A 82 8.78 5.56 -9.45
CA SER A 82 9.52 6.83 -9.54
C SER A 82 8.83 7.86 -10.44
N ASP A 83 7.84 7.46 -11.26
CA ASP A 83 7.01 8.37 -12.04
C ASP A 83 5.92 8.98 -11.13
N PRO A 84 5.97 10.30 -10.83
CA PRO A 84 5.00 10.94 -9.95
C PRO A 84 3.58 10.96 -10.53
N TRP A 85 3.41 10.68 -11.82
CA TRP A 85 2.11 10.60 -12.48
C TRP A 85 1.62 9.17 -12.71
N ALA A 86 2.35 8.18 -12.20
CA ALA A 86 1.88 6.81 -12.20
C ALA A 86 0.74 6.63 -11.20
N VAL A 87 -0.27 5.87 -11.62
CA VAL A 87 -1.32 5.36 -10.75
C VAL A 87 -1.19 3.84 -10.70
N ILE A 88 -1.10 3.32 -9.49
CA ILE A 88 -1.00 1.88 -9.23
C ILE A 88 -2.39 1.35 -8.88
N GLU A 89 -2.86 0.39 -9.65
CA GLU A 89 -4.09 -0.36 -9.38
C GLU A 89 -3.72 -1.81 -9.05
N VAL A 90 -4.25 -2.32 -7.95
CA VAL A 90 -3.99 -3.69 -7.48
C VAL A 90 -5.30 -4.47 -7.48
N ASP A 91 -5.30 -5.62 -8.16
CA ASP A 91 -6.38 -6.60 -8.08
C ASP A 91 -5.98 -7.74 -7.14
N ILE A 92 -6.90 -8.14 -6.28
CA ILE A 92 -6.75 -9.31 -5.41
C ILE A 92 -7.21 -10.53 -6.21
N LYS A 93 -6.26 -11.39 -6.61
CA LYS A 93 -6.56 -12.62 -7.33
C LYS A 93 -6.93 -13.75 -6.38
N GLU A 94 -6.20 -13.84 -5.27
CA GLU A 94 -6.48 -14.78 -4.19
C GLU A 94 -6.23 -14.10 -2.84
N LEU A 95 -7.11 -14.32 -1.87
CA LEU A 95 -6.92 -13.80 -0.51
C LEU A 95 -5.99 -14.70 0.31
N GLY A 96 -6.22 -16.02 0.27
CA GLY A 96 -5.44 -16.99 1.04
C GLY A 96 -5.32 -16.64 2.53
N LEU A 97 -6.38 -16.05 3.10
CA LEU A 97 -6.45 -15.62 4.50
C LEU A 97 -7.18 -16.66 5.35
N ASP A 98 -6.79 -16.77 6.61
CA ASP A 98 -7.51 -17.58 7.58
C ASP A 98 -8.82 -16.90 8.00
N GLY A 99 -9.92 -17.52 7.62
CA GLY A 99 -11.28 -17.19 8.04
C GLY A 99 -12.01 -18.41 8.60
N GLU A 100 -11.30 -19.39 9.18
CA GLU A 100 -11.95 -20.50 9.89
C GLU A 100 -12.49 -20.02 11.24
N GLU A 101 -13.63 -20.60 11.66
CA GLU A 101 -14.31 -20.38 12.95
C GLU A 101 -14.70 -18.92 13.27
N VAL A 102 -14.60 -17.99 12.30
CA VAL A 102 -15.08 -16.63 12.46
C VAL A 102 -16.60 -16.56 12.36
N ARG A 103 -17.21 -15.77 13.23
CA ARG A 103 -18.67 -15.53 13.19
C ARG A 103 -19.03 -14.83 11.88
N PRO A 104 -20.19 -15.13 11.26
CA PRO A 104 -20.65 -14.44 10.06
C PRO A 104 -20.56 -12.91 10.20
N GLY A 105 -20.00 -12.22 9.19
CA GLY A 105 -19.80 -10.77 9.19
C GLY A 105 -18.58 -10.27 10.01
N SER A 106 -17.81 -11.16 10.62
CA SER A 106 -16.54 -10.81 11.28
C SER A 106 -15.41 -10.66 10.26
N HIS A 107 -14.37 -9.94 10.65
CA HIS A 107 -13.10 -9.99 9.94
C HIS A 107 -12.47 -11.39 10.09
N CYS A 108 -11.64 -11.76 9.12
CA CYS A 108 -10.70 -12.88 9.21
C CYS A 108 -9.89 -12.88 10.51
N ASN A 109 -9.33 -14.05 10.88
CA ASN A 109 -8.27 -14.12 11.89
C ASN A 109 -7.01 -13.39 11.39
N ASP A 110 -6.74 -13.48 10.08
CA ASP A 110 -5.70 -12.68 9.43
C ASP A 110 -6.20 -11.30 8.99
N PHE A 111 -5.40 -10.25 9.13
CA PHE A 111 -5.74 -8.93 8.62
C PHE A 111 -4.98 -8.64 7.33
N LEU A 112 -5.71 -8.33 6.26
CA LEU A 112 -5.19 -7.70 5.06
C LEU A 112 -5.72 -6.28 4.94
N THR A 113 -4.84 -5.29 4.94
CA THR A 113 -5.19 -3.87 4.81
C THR A 113 -4.35 -3.22 3.72
N ALA A 114 -4.96 -2.35 2.93
CA ALA A 114 -4.26 -1.51 1.96
C ALA A 114 -4.31 -0.04 2.38
N PHE A 115 -3.20 0.67 2.17
CA PHE A 115 -3.07 2.10 2.45
C PHE A 115 -2.60 2.83 1.19
N GLY A 116 -3.31 3.90 0.84
CA GLY A 116 -2.88 4.92 -0.10
C GLY A 116 -2.69 6.27 0.60
N GLU A 117 -2.51 7.34 -0.16
CA GLU A 117 -2.19 8.67 0.37
C GLU A 117 -3.22 9.20 1.39
N HIS A 118 -4.51 8.99 1.13
CA HIS A 118 -5.60 9.45 2.00
C HIS A 118 -6.64 8.35 2.27
N GLU A 119 -6.38 7.13 1.83
CA GLU A 119 -7.34 6.04 1.85
C GLU A 119 -6.76 4.85 2.62
N GLN A 120 -7.58 4.27 3.49
CA GLN A 120 -7.32 2.99 4.12
C GLN A 120 -8.47 2.04 3.73
N ILE A 121 -8.13 0.94 3.08
CA ILE A 121 -9.09 -0.08 2.66
C ILE A 121 -8.79 -1.37 3.44
N GLY A 122 -9.69 -1.71 4.36
CA GLY A 122 -9.61 -2.95 5.12
C GLY A 122 -9.93 -2.77 6.62
N PRO A 123 -9.80 -3.84 7.42
CA PRO A 123 -9.36 -5.17 6.99
C PRO A 123 -10.32 -5.83 6.01
N ILE A 124 -9.78 -6.43 4.96
CA ILE A 124 -10.58 -7.10 3.92
C ILE A 124 -11.18 -8.39 4.52
N PRO A 125 -12.50 -8.60 4.43
CA PRO A 125 -13.15 -9.78 4.99
C PRO A 125 -12.87 -11.04 4.13
N CYS A 126 -12.79 -12.20 4.80
CA CYS A 126 -12.42 -13.48 4.18
C CYS A 126 -13.53 -14.06 3.29
N ASP A 127 -14.78 -13.78 3.63
CA ASP A 127 -15.96 -14.24 2.91
C ASP A 127 -16.25 -13.45 1.63
N GLY A 128 -15.43 -12.45 1.31
CA GLY A 128 -15.62 -11.58 0.16
C GLY A 128 -16.85 -10.68 0.27
N SER A 129 -17.50 -10.59 1.44
CA SER A 129 -18.76 -9.84 1.65
C SER A 129 -18.70 -8.36 1.26
N ARG A 130 -17.50 -7.76 1.23
CA ARG A 130 -17.29 -6.38 0.79
C ARG A 130 -16.95 -6.22 -0.70
N ASN A 131 -16.87 -7.30 -1.49
CA ASN A 131 -16.50 -7.31 -2.92
C ASN A 131 -15.27 -6.42 -3.24
N VAL A 132 -14.34 -6.27 -2.29
CA VAL A 132 -13.11 -5.49 -2.52
C VAL A 132 -12.17 -6.38 -3.31
N THR A 133 -12.30 -6.30 -4.63
CA THR A 133 -11.43 -7.00 -5.59
C THR A 133 -10.33 -6.11 -6.12
N LYS A 134 -10.50 -4.79 -5.99
CA LYS A 134 -9.61 -3.78 -6.55
C LYS A 134 -9.27 -2.71 -5.53
N LEU A 135 -7.99 -2.39 -5.46
CA LEU A 135 -7.40 -1.36 -4.61
C LEU A 135 -6.72 -0.35 -5.53
N ARG A 136 -6.87 0.93 -5.24
CA ARG A 136 -6.26 2.00 -6.02
C ARG A 136 -5.72 3.04 -5.06
N SER A 137 -4.53 3.55 -5.35
CA SER A 137 -4.03 4.76 -4.71
C SER A 137 -4.15 5.94 -5.66
N ALA A 138 -4.47 7.12 -5.12
CA ALA A 138 -4.42 8.37 -5.86
C ALA A 138 -2.97 8.85 -6.10
N ALA A 139 -2.00 8.22 -5.44
CA ALA A 139 -0.57 8.49 -5.56
C ALA A 139 0.16 7.39 -6.33
N ASN A 140 1.44 7.65 -6.63
CA ASN A 140 2.40 6.74 -7.26
C ASN A 140 2.89 5.61 -6.33
N TRP A 141 2.17 5.33 -5.25
CA TRP A 141 2.51 4.28 -4.29
C TRP A 141 1.25 3.67 -3.65
N ILE A 142 1.32 2.40 -3.25
CA ILE A 142 0.32 1.74 -2.41
C ILE A 142 1.02 0.76 -1.46
N LEU A 143 0.58 0.73 -0.20
CA LEU A 143 1.11 -0.17 0.83
C LEU A 143 0.09 -1.27 1.12
N LEU A 144 0.47 -2.52 0.91
CA LEU A 144 -0.32 -3.71 1.26
C LEU A 144 0.26 -4.31 2.54
N GLU A 145 -0.54 -4.50 3.58
CA GLU A 145 -0.13 -5.05 4.87
C GLU A 145 -0.91 -6.33 5.19
N LEU A 146 -0.17 -7.42 5.37
CA LEU A 146 -0.67 -8.70 5.89
C LEU A 146 -0.20 -8.89 7.33
N ARG A 147 -1.13 -9.20 8.23
CA ARG A 147 -0.87 -9.58 9.62
C ARG A 147 -1.65 -10.85 9.93
N SER A 148 -0.96 -11.97 10.12
CA SER A 148 -1.67 -13.20 10.45
C SER A 148 -1.89 -13.39 11.95
N ASP A 149 -2.87 -14.22 12.27
CA ASP A 149 -3.03 -14.73 13.63
C ASP A 149 -1.99 -15.84 13.90
N PRO A 150 -1.04 -15.65 14.85
CA PRO A 150 -0.06 -16.69 15.18
C PRO A 150 -0.67 -17.93 15.87
N TYR A 151 -1.89 -17.83 16.40
CA TYR A 151 -2.55 -18.91 17.13
C TYR A 151 -3.39 -19.83 16.24
N SER A 152 -3.62 -19.45 14.99
CA SER A 152 -4.37 -20.27 14.05
C SER A 152 -3.65 -21.59 13.71
N ASN A 153 -4.45 -22.62 13.44
CA ASN A 153 -4.00 -23.90 12.89
C ASN A 153 -4.30 -24.04 11.39
N ALA A 154 -5.00 -23.07 10.79
CA ALA A 154 -5.34 -23.09 9.39
C ALA A 154 -4.08 -23.07 8.51
N LYS A 155 -4.12 -23.86 7.44
CA LYS A 155 -3.06 -23.90 6.42
C LYS A 155 -3.51 -23.11 5.21
N VAL A 156 -3.16 -21.83 5.18
CA VAL A 156 -3.51 -20.91 4.10
C VAL A 156 -2.27 -20.49 3.31
N THR A 157 -2.45 -20.05 2.07
CA THR A 157 -1.37 -19.68 1.14
C THR A 157 -0.87 -18.25 1.34
N GLY A 158 -1.71 -17.37 1.89
CA GLY A 158 -1.55 -15.92 1.78
C GLY A 158 -2.04 -15.37 0.44
N PRO A 159 -2.06 -14.03 0.31
CA PRO A 159 -2.67 -13.38 -0.83
C PRO A 159 -1.78 -13.39 -2.08
N LEU A 160 -2.45 -13.40 -3.23
CA LEU A 160 -1.86 -13.18 -4.55
C LEU A 160 -2.48 -11.92 -5.14
N PHE A 161 -1.63 -10.95 -5.47
CA PHE A 161 -2.03 -9.71 -6.11
C PHE A 161 -1.47 -9.65 -7.53
N SER A 162 -2.27 -9.10 -8.46
CA SER A 162 -1.72 -8.51 -9.69
C SER A 162 -1.82 -7.00 -9.59
N TYR A 163 -0.83 -6.28 -10.07
CA TYR A 163 -0.86 -4.82 -10.15
C TYR A 163 -0.66 -4.35 -11.58
N SER A 164 -1.25 -3.19 -11.88
CA SER A 164 -1.04 -2.47 -13.13
C SER A 164 -0.56 -1.05 -12.87
N VAL A 165 0.34 -0.57 -13.72
CA VAL A 165 0.93 0.76 -13.61
C VAL A 165 0.44 1.62 -14.77
N LYS A 166 -0.47 2.55 -14.47
CA LYS A 166 -1.03 3.47 -15.47
C LYS A 166 -0.33 4.80 -15.39
N ARG A 167 0.33 5.20 -16.48
CA ARG A 167 0.93 6.54 -16.58
C ARG A 167 -0.13 7.54 -17.00
N MET A 168 -0.45 8.49 -16.13
CA MET A 168 -1.29 9.62 -16.53
C MET A 168 -0.37 10.66 -17.16
N GLN A 169 -0.57 10.95 -18.46
CA GLN A 169 0.06 12.15 -19.01
C GLN A 169 -0.55 13.37 -18.29
N PRO A 170 0.25 14.36 -17.88
CA PRO A 170 -0.30 15.63 -17.45
C PRO A 170 -1.10 16.16 -18.64
N VAL A 171 -2.43 16.21 -18.51
CA VAL A 171 -3.29 16.74 -19.55
C VAL A 171 -2.80 18.14 -19.84
N HIS A 172 -2.15 18.32 -20.99
CA HIS A 172 -1.85 19.64 -21.52
C HIS A 172 -3.20 20.32 -21.66
N ARG A 173 -3.56 21.19 -20.70
CA ARG A 173 -4.61 22.18 -20.92
C ARG A 173 -4.08 23.07 -22.03
N ARG A 174 -4.30 22.66 -23.28
CA ARG A 174 -4.22 23.57 -24.41
C ARG A 174 -5.28 24.61 -24.12
N HIS A 175 -4.84 25.77 -23.64
CA HIS A 175 -5.62 26.99 -23.82
C HIS A 175 -5.82 27.13 -25.32
N ILE A 176 -6.97 26.68 -25.81
CA ILE A 176 -7.49 27.10 -27.10
C ILE A 176 -7.79 28.57 -26.89
N ILE A 177 -6.86 29.43 -27.31
CA ILE A 177 -7.17 30.82 -27.58
C ILE A 177 -7.88 30.77 -28.93
N ASP A 178 -9.21 30.75 -28.91
CA ASP A 178 -10.00 31.10 -30.09
C ASP A 178 -9.72 32.57 -30.38
N LEU A 179 -8.93 32.81 -31.42
CA LEU A 179 -8.87 34.10 -32.09
C LEU A 179 -9.85 34.03 -33.27
N SER A 180 -11.03 34.60 -33.06
CA SER A 180 -11.96 35.00 -34.12
C SER A 180 -12.64 36.30 -33.72
#